data_AF-A0A9E2Y905-F1
#
_entry.id   AF-A0A9E2Y905-F1
#
_cell.length_a   1.000
_cell.length_b   1.000
_cell.length_c   1.000
_cell.angle_alpha   90.00
_cell.angle_beta   90.00
_cell.angle_gamma   90.00
#
_symmetry.space_group_name_H-M   'P 1'
#
loop_
_entity.id
_entity.type
_entity.pdbx_description
1 polymer ?
#
loop_
_entity_poly.entity_id
_entity_poly.type
_entity_poly.pdbx_seq_one_letter_code
_entity_poly.pdbx_strand_id
1 'polypeptide(L)'
;MNRFCLFLTLAIASAFPIATRCATVDPETIPNGTYTVKVVKVVDSKHVEVTMDSGANATLPSGRTTVDFSKVQTNDQLKLSIINGEVVVFLDLTSH
;
A
#
# COMPACT_ATOMS: atom_id res chain seq x y z
N MET A 1 55.59 27.47 -3.16
CA MET A 1 55.07 26.40 -4.04
C MET A 1 55.33 25.06 -3.39
N ASN A 2 54.37 24.14 -3.50
CA ASN A 2 54.40 22.72 -3.10
C ASN A 2 54.15 22.43 -1.60
N ARG A 3 53.22 21.58 -1.18
CA ARG A 3 52.39 20.59 -1.91
C ARG A 3 51.12 20.28 -1.11
N PHE A 4 50.05 20.23 -1.89
CA PHE A 4 48.65 20.01 -1.55
C PHE A 4 48.35 18.58 -1.09
N CYS A 5 47.31 18.47 -0.27
CA CYS A 5 46.35 17.36 -0.19
C CYS A 5 46.81 15.98 0.27
N LEU A 6 46.78 15.82 1.60
CA LEU A 6 45.77 15.01 2.31
C LEU A 6 44.82 14.19 1.39
N PHE A 7 45.03 12.87 1.29
CA PHE A 7 44.03 11.94 0.77
C PHE A 7 43.42 11.15 1.93
N LEU A 8 42.39 11.73 2.52
CA LEU A 8 41.48 11.05 3.43
C LEU A 8 40.39 10.37 2.57
N THR A 9 40.57 9.10 2.25
CA THR A 9 39.57 8.26 1.57
C THR A 9 38.38 8.03 2.48
N LEU A 10 37.36 8.88 2.34
CA LEU A 10 36.05 8.73 2.96
C LEU A 10 35.22 7.76 2.11
N ALA A 11 35.21 6.49 2.48
CA ALA A 11 34.31 5.50 1.91
C ALA A 11 32.89 5.76 2.44
N ILE A 12 32.10 6.51 1.67
CA ILE A 12 30.67 6.70 1.92
C ILE A 12 30.00 5.38 1.55
N ALA A 13 29.79 4.53 2.55
CA ALA A 13 28.89 3.39 2.45
C ALA A 13 27.47 3.93 2.23
N SER A 14 27.06 3.99 0.96
CA SER A 14 25.67 4.21 0.58
C SER A 14 24.84 3.04 1.10
N ALA A 15 24.24 3.22 2.28
CA ALA A 15 23.14 2.40 2.73
C ALA A 15 21.98 2.63 1.75
N PHE A 16 21.90 1.78 0.73
CA PHE A 16 20.69 1.67 -0.07
C PHE A 16 19.56 1.29 0.90
N PRO A 17 18.46 2.05 0.95
CA PRO A 17 17.26 1.54 1.60
C PRO A 17 16.88 0.27 0.84
N ILE A 18 16.92 -0.85 1.54
CA ILE A 18 16.34 -2.10 1.05
C ILE A 18 14.86 -1.78 0.91
N ALA A 19 14.45 -1.40 -0.30
CA ALA A 19 13.06 -1.33 -0.67
C ALA A 19 12.55 -2.77 -0.58
N THR A 20 12.00 -3.11 0.58
CA THR A 20 11.14 -4.27 0.79
C THR A 20 10.08 -4.15 -0.29
N ARG A 21 10.26 -4.87 -1.39
CA ARG A 21 9.23 -5.01 -2.40
C ARG A 21 8.14 -5.85 -1.73
N CYS A 22 7.17 -5.18 -1.10
CA CYS A 22 5.88 -5.81 -0.85
C CYS A 22 5.45 -6.42 -2.18
N ALA A 23 5.27 -7.74 -2.22
CA ALA A 23 4.74 -8.39 -3.38
C ALA A 23 3.34 -7.81 -3.61
N THR A 24 3.19 -7.06 -4.71
CA THR A 24 1.88 -6.58 -5.15
C THR A 24 1.15 -7.78 -5.73
N VAL A 25 0.03 -8.16 -5.11
CA VAL A 25 -0.84 -9.21 -5.63
C VAL A 25 -1.85 -8.61 -6.59
N ASP A 26 -2.13 -9.36 -7.64
CA ASP A 26 -3.16 -9.02 -8.62
C ASP A 26 -4.55 -9.17 -7.97
N PRO A 27 -5.43 -8.15 -8.03
CA PRO A 27 -6.75 -8.20 -7.41
C PRO A 27 -7.58 -9.42 -7.79
N GLU A 28 -7.50 -9.89 -9.05
CA GLU A 28 -8.29 -11.03 -9.54
C GLU A 28 -7.88 -12.36 -8.91
N THR A 29 -6.68 -12.43 -8.34
CA THR A 29 -6.18 -13.62 -7.64
C THR A 29 -6.68 -13.70 -6.19
N ILE A 30 -7.29 -12.63 -5.68
CA ILE A 30 -7.82 -12.58 -4.33
C ILE A 30 -9.17 -13.32 -4.34
N PRO A 31 -9.31 -14.40 -3.55
CA PRO A 31 -10.56 -15.13 -3.51
C PRO A 31 -11.69 -14.26 -2.97
N ASN A 32 -12.91 -14.54 -3.41
CA ASN A 32 -14.09 -13.83 -2.95
C ASN A 32 -14.26 -14.02 -1.44
N GLY A 33 -14.48 -12.92 -0.72
CA GLY A 33 -14.48 -13.00 0.73
C GLY A 33 -14.60 -11.65 1.44
N THR A 34 -14.45 -11.70 2.75
CA THR A 34 -14.39 -10.51 3.61
C THR A 34 -13.03 -10.45 4.27
N TYR A 35 -12.34 -9.33 4.12
CA TYR A 35 -10.96 -9.15 4.56
C TYR A 35 -10.83 -7.92 5.43
N THR A 36 -10.03 -8.02 6.49
CA THR A 36 -9.57 -6.84 7.23
C THR A 36 -8.22 -6.44 6.65
N VAL A 37 -8.11 -5.20 6.20
CA VAL A 37 -6.94 -4.68 5.51
C VAL A 37 -6.50 -3.35 6.12
N LYS A 38 -5.25 -2.97 5.89
CA LYS A 38 -4.73 -1.65 6.25
C LYS A 38 -4.51 -0.83 5.00
N VAL A 39 -4.96 0.41 4.97
CA VAL A 39 -4.80 1.29 3.81
C VAL A 39 -3.35 1.78 3.73
N VAL A 40 -2.72 1.53 2.58
CA VAL A 40 -1.38 2.00 2.26
C VAL A 40 -1.44 3.37 1.61
N LYS A 41 -2.36 3.55 0.66
CA LYS A 41 -2.67 4.84 0.04
C LYS A 41 -4.03 4.79 -0.66
N VAL A 42 -4.69 5.93 -0.78
CA VAL A 42 -5.84 6.11 -1.68
C VAL A 42 -5.30 6.61 -3.02
N VAL A 43 -5.51 5.84 -4.08
CA VAL A 43 -5.04 6.19 -5.44
C VAL A 43 -5.96 7.23 -6.05
N ASP A 44 -7.27 6.98 -5.95
CA ASP A 44 -8.35 7.91 -6.29
C ASP A 44 -9.65 7.51 -5.57
N SER A 45 -10.78 8.15 -5.87
CA SER A 45 -12.08 7.85 -5.23
C SER A 45 -12.60 6.42 -5.48
N LYS A 46 -12.03 5.70 -6.44
CA LYS A 46 -12.45 4.36 -6.90
C LYS A 46 -11.34 3.31 -6.83
N HIS A 47 -10.12 3.68 -6.45
CA HIS A 47 -9.00 2.76 -6.28
C HIS A 47 -8.27 2.99 -4.96
N VAL A 48 -8.03 1.92 -4.22
CA VAL A 48 -7.31 1.97 -2.93
C VAL A 48 -6.21 0.91 -2.92
N GLU A 49 -5.01 1.28 -2.48
CA GLU A 49 -3.95 0.33 -2.17
C GLU A 49 -4.04 -0.06 -0.70
N VAL A 50 -4.08 -1.36 -0.45
CA VAL A 50 -4.20 -1.92 0.90
C VAL A 50 -3.17 -3.02 1.12
N THR A 51 -2.75 -3.18 2.37
CA THR A 51 -2.01 -4.35 2.83
C THR A 51 -3.02 -5.34 3.39
N MET A 52 -3.02 -6.53 2.81
CA MET A 52 -3.79 -7.68 3.27
C MET A 52 -3.23 -8.25 4.57
N ASP A 53 -4.03 -9.05 5.26
CA ASP A 53 -3.62 -9.82 6.44
C ASP A 53 -2.41 -10.74 6.19
N SER A 54 -2.29 -11.27 4.97
CA SER A 54 -1.13 -12.04 4.50
C SER A 54 0.16 -11.22 4.37
N GLY A 55 0.11 -9.89 4.52
CA GLY A 55 1.24 -8.97 4.35
C GLY A 55 1.50 -8.56 2.89
N ALA A 56 0.73 -9.06 1.93
CA ALA A 56 0.79 -8.64 0.54
C ALA A 56 0.05 -7.31 0.32
N ASN A 57 0.53 -6.49 -0.61
CA ASN A 57 -0.18 -5.28 -1.02
C ASN A 57 -1.07 -5.57 -2.22
N ALA A 58 -2.27 -5.00 -2.27
CA ALA A 58 -3.20 -5.10 -3.38
C ALA A 58 -3.75 -3.71 -3.72
N THR A 59 -3.86 -3.38 -5.01
CA THR A 59 -4.60 -2.19 -5.45
C THR A 59 -6.00 -2.60 -5.88
N LEU A 60 -6.99 -2.32 -5.05
CA LEU A 60 -8.35 -2.80 -5.26
C LEU A 60 -9.22 -1.71 -5.90
N PRO A 61 -9.89 -2.02 -7.03
CA PRO A 61 -10.91 -1.15 -7.60
C PRO A 61 -12.24 -1.26 -6.83
N SER A 62 -13.07 -0.23 -6.91
CA SER A 62 -14.46 -0.28 -6.47
C SER A 62 -15.32 -1.05 -7.48
N GLY A 63 -16.03 -2.08 -7.03
CA GLY A 63 -16.93 -2.87 -7.89
C GLY A 63 -18.37 -2.34 -7.96
N ARG A 64 -18.67 -1.24 -7.24
CA ARG A 64 -19.97 -0.59 -7.26
C ARG A 64 -19.83 0.92 -7.31
N THR A 65 -20.77 1.59 -7.97
CA THR A 65 -20.84 3.06 -8.03
C THR A 65 -20.97 3.70 -6.66
N THR A 66 -21.62 3.01 -5.71
CA THR A 66 -21.84 3.45 -4.32
C THR A 66 -20.59 3.33 -3.44
N VAL A 67 -19.57 2.60 -3.85
CA VAL A 67 -18.31 2.48 -3.10
C VAL A 67 -17.42 3.65 -3.49
N ASP A 68 -16.99 4.42 -2.49
CA ASP A 68 -16.16 5.61 -2.68
C ASP A 68 -15.12 5.71 -1.57
N PHE A 69 -13.85 5.82 -1.96
CA PHE A 69 -12.71 5.87 -1.04
C PHE A 69 -12.26 7.29 -0.68
N SER A 70 -12.96 8.34 -1.12
CA SER A 70 -12.56 9.74 -0.90
C SER A 70 -12.51 10.14 0.59
N LYS A 71 -13.18 9.39 1.46
CA LYS A 71 -13.18 9.60 2.92
C LYS A 71 -12.17 8.72 3.66
N VAL A 72 -11.58 7.75 2.97
CA VAL A 72 -10.57 6.86 3.53
C VAL A 72 -9.23 7.59 3.58
N GLN A 73 -8.46 7.33 4.63
CA GLN A 73 -7.14 7.88 4.85
C GLN A 73 -6.07 6.79 4.86
N THR A 74 -4.83 7.23 4.68
CA THR A 74 -3.67 6.33 4.80
C THR A 74 -3.53 5.87 6.24
N ASN A 75 -3.24 4.58 6.43
CA ASN A 75 -3.22 3.85 7.69
C ASN A 75 -4.57 3.48 8.30
N ASP A 76 -5.70 3.83 7.68
CA ASP A 76 -7.01 3.36 8.13
C ASP A 76 -7.10 1.83 8.09
N GLN A 77 -7.90 1.28 8.99
CA GLN A 77 -8.19 -0.14 9.02
C GLN A 77 -9.59 -0.37 8.45
N LEU A 78 -9.68 -1.10 7.35
CA LEU A 78 -10.94 -1.33 6.65
C LEU A 78 -11.31 -2.81 6.70
N LYS A 79 -12.61 -3.08 6.82
CA LYS A 79 -13.19 -4.40 6.52
C LYS A 79 -13.86 -4.32 5.15
N LEU A 80 -13.25 -4.98 4.16
CA LEU A 80 -13.69 -4.98 2.77
C LEU A 80 -14.39 -6.29 2.44
N SER A 81 -15.44 -6.22 1.62
CA SER A 81 -15.94 -7.40 0.91
C SER A 81 -15.48 -7.34 -0.54
N ILE A 82 -14.77 -8.38 -0.97
CA ILE A 82 -14.16 -8.49 -2.30
C ILE A 82 -14.91 -9.57 -3.08
N ILE A 83 -15.34 -9.23 -4.29
CA ILE A 83 -15.95 -10.14 -5.26
C ILE A 83 -15.28 -9.90 -6.61
N ASN A 84 -14.71 -10.96 -7.20
CA ASN A 84 -13.98 -10.94 -8.47
C ASN A 84 -12.87 -9.87 -8.51
N GLY A 85 -12.14 -9.71 -7.41
CA GLY A 85 -11.08 -8.71 -7.28
C GLY A 85 -11.56 -7.27 -7.04
N GLU A 86 -12.86 -7.03 -6.92
CA GLU A 86 -13.41 -5.68 -6.72
C GLU A 86 -14.06 -5.51 -5.33
N VAL A 87 -13.94 -4.31 -4.76
CA VAL A 87 -14.58 -3.96 -3.48
C VAL A 87 -16.05 -3.63 -3.70
N VAL A 88 -16.94 -4.47 -3.19
CA VAL A 88 -18.40 -4.26 -3.30
C VAL A 88 -18.99 -3.53 -2.10
N VAL A 89 -18.37 -3.65 -0.93
CA VAL A 89 -18.76 -2.90 0.28
C VAL A 89 -17.60 -2.74 1.25
N PHE A 90 -17.62 -1.55 1.85
CA PHE A 90 -16.81 -1.00 2.93
C PHE A 90 -17.33 -1.03 4.37
N LEU A 91 -16.50 -1.32 5.36
CA LEU A 91 -16.65 -0.73 6.69
C LEU A 91 -15.30 -0.17 7.16
N ASP A 92 -15.27 1.10 7.54
CA ASP A 92 -14.14 1.69 8.23
C ASP A 92 -14.18 1.31 9.72
N LEU A 93 -13.09 0.71 10.20
CA LEU A 93 -12.91 0.28 11.59
C LEU A 93 -12.06 1.28 12.39
N THR A 94 -11.55 2.31 11.74
CA THR A 94 -10.71 3.34 12.36
C THR A 94 -11.58 4.20 13.26
N SER A 95 -11.20 4.29 14.54
CA SER A 95 -11.83 5.24 15.46
C SER A 95 -11.06 6.55 15.37
N HIS A 96 -11.71 7.59 14.87
CA HIS A 96 -11.20 8.97 14.87
C HIS A 96 -11.44 9.68 16.20
#